data_AF-A0A2P2CKJ2-F1
#
_entry.id   AF-A0A2P2CKJ2-F1
#
_cell.length_a   1.000
_cell.length_b   1.000
_cell.length_c   1.000
_cell.angle_alpha   90.00
_cell.angle_beta   90.00
_cell.angle_gamma   90.00
#
_symmetry.space_group_name_H-M   'P 1'
#
loop_
_entity.id
_entity.type
_entity.pdbx_description
1 polymer ?
#
loop_
_entity_poly.entity_id
_entity_poly.type
_entity_poly.pdbx_seq_one_letter_code
_entity_poly.pdbx_strand_id
1 'polypeptide(L)' 'MTTVAARCPLRPGDWCTLCVPGATGPQDCPTVAEVMRDPDLRERLAELRREAAGVSPRGPRRA' A
#
# COMPACT_ATOMS: atom_id res chain seq x y z
N MET A 1 -5.82 -6.59 22.60
CA MET A 1 -5.75 -5.63 21.48
C MET A 1 -5.42 -6.43 20.23
N THR A 2 -6.41 -6.67 19.37
CA THR A 2 -6.20 -7.39 18.10
C THR A 2 -5.72 -6.36 17.07
N THR A 3 -4.42 -6.21 16.90
CA THR A 3 -3.86 -5.33 15.87
C THR A 3 -4.12 -5.99 14.52
N VAL A 4 -5.14 -5.52 13.80
CA VAL A 4 -5.28 -5.82 12.38
C VAL A 4 -4.09 -5.16 11.69
N ALA A 5 -3.11 -5.97 11.28
CA ALA A 5 -1.95 -5.46 10.55
C ALA A 5 -2.46 -4.81 9.24
N ALA A 6 -2.38 -3.49 9.15
CA ALA A 6 -2.83 -2.77 7.96
C ALA A 6 -1.91 -3.11 6.78
N ARG A 7 -2.48 -3.33 5.59
CA ARG A 7 -1.70 -3.51 4.35
C ARG A 7 -1.33 -2.16 3.75
N CYS A 8 -0.21 -2.09 3.02
CA CYS A 8 0.17 -0.88 2.30
C CYS A 8 -0.73 -0.71 1.04
N PRO A 9 -1.42 0.43 0.88
CA PRO A 9 -2.26 0.66 -0.31
C PRO A 9 -1.45 0.72 -1.61
N LEU A 10 -0.22 1.22 -1.57
CA LEU A 10 0.63 1.43 -2.75
C LEU A 10 1.39 0.17 -3.16
N ARG A 11 1.63 -0.74 -2.22
CA ARG A 11 2.41 -1.97 -2.44
C ARG A 11 1.57 -3.19 -2.10
N PRO A 12 0.73 -3.67 -3.04
CA PRO A 12 0.00 -4.91 -2.87
C PRO A 12 0.95 -6.05 -2.45
N GLY A 13 0.60 -6.76 -1.38
CA GLY A 13 1.44 -7.84 -0.84
C GLY A 13 2.34 -7.44 0.33
N ASP A 14 2.59 -6.15 0.57
CA ASP A 14 3.38 -5.68 1.71
C ASP A 14 2.50 -5.15 2.85
N TRP A 15 2.95 -5.37 4.08
CA TRP A 15 2.37 -4.76 5.27
C TRP A 15 2.72 -3.28 5.33
N CYS A 16 1.89 -2.50 6.02
CA CYS A 16 2.21 -1.12 6.35
C CYS A 16 3.42 -1.08 7.30
N THR A 17 4.39 -0.21 7.01
CA THR A 17 5.58 0.02 7.84
C THR A 17 5.64 1.45 8.38
N LEU A 18 4.54 2.22 8.29
CA LEU A 18 4.46 3.56 8.87
C LEU A 18 4.55 3.45 10.40
N CYS A 19 5.62 3.98 10.98
CA CYS A 19 5.87 3.94 12.42
C CYS A 19 6.33 5.31 12.91
N VAL A 20 5.39 6.25 12.98
CA VAL A 20 5.61 7.59 13.55
C VAL A 20 4.61 7.86 14.68
N PRO A 21 4.96 8.66 15.70
CA PRO A 21 4.04 8.99 16.79
C PRO A 21 2.73 9.59 16.26
N GLY A 22 1.60 9.10 16.78
CA GLY A 22 0.27 9.55 16.38
C GLY A 22 -0.27 8.93 15.09
N ALA A 23 0.48 8.05 14.41
CA ALA A 23 -0.04 7.33 13.25
C ALA A 23 -1.16 6.36 13.65
N THR A 24 -2.28 6.46 12.95
CA THR A 24 -3.48 5.63 13.10
C THR A 24 -3.59 4.59 11.97
N GLY A 25 -2.87 4.77 10.87
CA GLY A 25 -2.84 3.81 9.78
C GLY A 25 -2.20 4.32 8.49
N PRO A 26 -2.35 3.57 7.38
CA PRO A 26 -1.74 3.90 6.10
C PRO A 26 -2.17 5.25 5.51
N GLN A 27 -3.36 5.74 5.86
CA GLN A 27 -3.84 7.06 5.45
C GLN A 27 -2.96 8.21 5.96
N ASP A 28 -2.21 8.01 7.05
CA ASP A 28 -1.31 9.01 7.62
C ASP A 28 0.07 9.00 6.94
N CYS A 29 0.31 8.07 6.01
CA CYS A 29 1.55 8.03 5.24
C CYS A 29 1.54 9.17 4.21
N PRO A 30 2.54 10.07 4.21
CA PRO A 30 2.57 11.21 3.27
C PRO A 30 2.47 10.76 1.80
N THR A 31 3.17 9.70 1.43
CA THR A 31 3.13 9.18 0.06
C THR A 31 1.75 8.63 -0.33
N VAL A 32 1.06 7.96 0.60
CA VAL A 32 -0.32 7.51 0.35
C VAL A 32 -1.23 8.73 0.17
N ALA A 33 -1.08 9.76 1.00
CA ALA A 33 -1.88 10.97 0.91
C ALA A 33 -1.71 11.68 -0.45
N GLU A 34 -0.48 11.83 -0.93
CA GLU A 34 -0.21 12.47 -2.24
C GLU A 34 -0.81 11.67 -3.40
N VAL A 35 -0.59 10.35 -3.44
CA VAL A 35 -1.14 9.49 -4.50
C VAL A 35 -2.67 9.49 -4.50
N MET A 36 -3.30 9.57 -3.33
CA MET A 36 -4.76 9.58 -3.23
C MET A 36 -5.39 10.94 -3.54
N ARG A 37 -4.63 12.04 -3.42
CA ARG A 37 -5.05 13.40 -3.77
C ARG A 37 -5.01 13.64 -5.27
N ASP A 38 -4.03 13.07 -5.96
CA ASP A 38 -3.87 13.20 -7.40
C ASP A 38 -4.75 12.17 -8.15
N PRO A 39 -5.71 12.61 -8.99
CA PRO A 39 -6.62 11.72 -9.67
C PRO A 39 -5.92 10.77 -10.66
N ASP A 40 -4.88 11.24 -11.35
CA ASP A 40 -4.16 10.48 -12.37
C ASP A 40 -3.30 9.40 -11.71
N LEU A 41 -2.61 9.74 -10.62
CA LEU A 41 -1.86 8.77 -9.83
C LEU A 41 -2.77 7.72 -9.21
N ARG A 42 -3.96 8.12 -8.73
CA ARG A 42 -4.94 7.20 -8.17
C ARG A 42 -5.49 6.23 -9.21
N GLU A 43 -5.73 6.69 -10.43
CA GLU A 43 -6.13 5.83 -11.55
C GLU A 43 -5.01 4.85 -11.92
N ARG A 44 -3.76 5.34 -12.02
CA ARG A 44 -2.59 4.48 -12.28
C ARG A 44 -2.41 3.42 -11.21
N LEU A 45 -2.64 3.76 -9.93
CA LEU A 45 -2.61 2.77 -8.85
C LEU A 45 -3.70 1.70 -9.02
N ALA A 46 -4.89 2.07 -9.49
CA ALA A 46 -5.96 1.12 -9.77
C ALA A 46 -5.59 0.16 -10.91
N GLU A 47 -4.93 0.66 -11.96
CA GLU A 47 -4.37 -0.18 -13.04
C GLU A 47 -3.35 -1.18 -12.50
N LEU A 48 -2.34 -0.72 -11.77
CA LEU A 48 -1.31 -1.58 -11.19
C LEU A 48 -1.90 -2.66 -10.27
N ARG A 49 -2.98 -2.35 -9.54
CA ARG A 49 -3.69 -3.33 -8.71
C ARG A 49 -4.41 -4.39 -9.55
N ARG A 50 -5.01 -4.02 -10.68
CA ARG A 50 -5.63 -4.96 -11.62
C ARG A 50 -4.56 -5.87 -12.25
N GLU A 51 -3.44 -5.29 -12.66
CA GLU A 51 -2.28 -6.03 -13.18
C GLU A 51 -1.76 -7.04 -12.14
N ALA A 52 -1.57 -6.60 -10.89
CA ALA A 52 -1.10 -7.45 -9.79
C ALA A 52 -2.12 -8.53 -9.39
N ALA A 53 -3.42 -8.28 -9.52
CA ALA A 53 -4.45 -9.28 -9.25
C ALA A 53 -4.50 -10.40 -10.32
N GLY A 54 -4.00 -10.13 -11.53
CA GLY A 54 -3.84 -11.12 -12.61
C GLY A 54 -2.56 -11.96 -12.52
N VAL A 55 -1.68 -11.68 -11.56
CA VAL A 55 -0.38 -12.36 -11.38
C VAL A 55 -0.26 -12.93 -9.96
N SER A 56 -0.34 -14.26 -9.86
CA SER A 56 -0.10 -15.05 -8.64
C SER A 56 1.39 -15.09 -8.24
N PRO A 57 1.71 -15.53 -7.02
CA PRO A 57 2.31 -14.76 -5.96
C PRO A 57 3.81 -14.48 -6.16
N ARG A 58 4.29 -13.41 -5.52
CA ARG A 58 5.70 -13.03 -5.52
C ARG A 58 6.59 -14.17 -4.98
N GLY A 59 7.38 -14.78 -5.87
CA GLY A 59 8.52 -15.67 -5.57
C GLY A 59 9.68 -14.93 -4.86
N PRO A 60 10.76 -15.64 -4.48
CA PRO A 60 11.56 -15.31 -3.30
C PRO A 60 12.26 -13.96 -3.44
N ARG A 61 12.15 -13.14 -2.39
CA ARG A 61 12.95 -11.93 -2.24
C ARG A 61 14.40 -12.40 -2.06
N ARG A 62 15.31 -11.95 -2.94
CA ARG A 62 16.76 -12.18 -2.83
C ARG A 62 17.25 -11.84 -1.41
N ALA A 63 18.07 -12.74 -0.87
CA ALA A 63 18.80 -12.60 0.40
C ALA A 63 19.83 -11.47 0.33
#